data_AF-A0A2V6P8H1-F1
#
_entry.id   AF-A0A2V6P8H1-F1
#
_cell.length_a   1.000
_cell.length_b   1.000
_cell.length_c   1.000
_cell.angle_alpha   90.00
_cell.angle_beta   90.00
_cell.angle_gamma   90.00
#
_symmetry.space_group_name_H-M   'P 1'
#
loop_
_entity.id
_entity.type
_entity.pdbx_description
1 polymer ?
#
loop_
_entity_poly.entity_id
_entity_poly.type
_entity_poly.pdbx_seq_one_letter_code
_entity_poly.pdbx_strand_id
1 'polypeptide(L)'
;MRTAAAKFLIGTLAVLGAAVPSLLRAQISDPVPYRMAPGSVQEYGCFGPCACAVIISGPVTGSFALYRTSVDPLYSHYALIDINWTYATGDTGTEFTAHATGRGTYDIGGEVATMQRMTLDLLIDDPRLPPFPQHYDSGLVPVHATFPAIDVETHLKIDSCRDSVFRVVAKPFGAAAVEPGWSGRLIRATTPNPLRSELDILFEAPAAGHARVEIMDLHGRRVASLLDGEVGAGLHSLHWNGHNAAGADPGAGIFWIEAWAGSRTDHERIVRLR
;
A
#
# COMPACT_ATOMS: atom_id res chain seq x y z
N MET A 1 -70.52 21.83 -44.25
CA MET A 1 -70.38 22.51 -42.94
C MET A 1 -70.74 21.54 -41.83
N ARG A 2 -69.74 21.02 -41.11
CA ARG A 2 -69.71 20.80 -39.64
C ARG A 2 -68.43 20.02 -39.29
N THR A 3 -67.66 20.68 -38.43
CA THR A 3 -66.34 20.36 -37.88
C THR A 3 -66.39 19.18 -36.91
N ALA A 4 -65.34 18.37 -36.86
CA ALA A 4 -65.03 17.53 -35.70
C ALA A 4 -63.51 17.53 -35.46
N ALA A 5 -63.14 17.99 -34.27
CA ALA A 5 -61.78 18.28 -33.83
C ALA A 5 -61.01 17.00 -33.46
N ALA A 6 -59.78 16.86 -33.97
CA ALA A 6 -58.84 15.85 -33.52
C ALA A 6 -58.09 16.37 -32.27
N LYS A 7 -58.28 15.68 -31.14
CA LYS A 7 -57.55 15.94 -29.89
C LYS A 7 -56.14 15.34 -29.98
N PHE A 8 -55.13 16.19 -29.84
CA PHE A 8 -53.74 15.79 -29.57
C PHE A 8 -53.64 15.19 -28.16
N LEU A 9 -53.15 13.96 -28.04
CA LEU A 9 -52.67 13.39 -26.77
C LEU A 9 -51.14 13.22 -26.89
N ILE A 10 -50.41 13.89 -26.01
CA ILE A 10 -48.96 13.77 -25.83
C ILE A 10 -48.71 13.07 -24.49
N GLY A 11 -47.70 12.19 -24.46
CA GLY A 11 -47.09 11.64 -23.24
C GLY A 11 -47.44 10.16 -23.04
N THR A 12 -46.51 9.22 -22.85
CA THR A 12 -45.16 9.32 -22.28
C THR A 12 -44.39 8.06 -22.70
N LEU A 13 -43.21 8.20 -23.29
CA LEU A 13 -42.32 7.07 -23.57
C LEU A 13 -41.57 6.72 -22.28
N ALA A 14 -41.87 5.58 -21.68
CA ALA A 14 -41.13 5.05 -20.55
C ALA A 14 -39.78 4.51 -21.04
N VAL A 15 -38.69 5.21 -20.73
CA VAL A 15 -37.33 4.72 -20.97
C VAL A 15 -37.01 3.71 -19.88
N LEU A 16 -36.99 2.41 -20.23
CA LEU A 16 -36.39 1.38 -19.40
C LEU A 16 -34.88 1.66 -19.31
N GLY A 17 -34.44 2.15 -18.15
CA GLY A 17 -33.01 2.23 -17.82
C GLY A 17 -32.44 0.82 -17.71
N ALA A 18 -31.57 0.46 -18.66
CA ALA A 18 -30.76 -0.75 -18.55
C ALA A 18 -29.88 -0.64 -17.30
N ALA A 19 -30.08 -1.56 -16.35
CA ALA A 19 -29.20 -1.73 -15.22
C ALA A 19 -27.83 -2.18 -15.75
N VAL A 20 -26.87 -1.26 -15.76
CA VAL A 20 -25.47 -1.58 -16.05
C VAL A 20 -24.96 -2.42 -14.88
N PRO A 21 -24.57 -3.69 -15.09
CA PRO A 21 -23.98 -4.48 -14.02
C PRO A 21 -22.69 -3.77 -13.58
N SER A 22 -22.62 -3.44 -12.30
CA SER A 22 -21.46 -2.81 -11.69
C SER A 22 -20.29 -3.78 -11.78
N LEU A 23 -19.44 -3.62 -12.79
CA LEU A 23 -18.16 -4.29 -12.85
C LEU A 23 -17.39 -3.92 -11.57
N LEU A 24 -16.99 -4.94 -10.82
CA LEU A 24 -16.03 -4.84 -9.72
C LEU A 24 -14.84 -4.00 -10.23
N ARG A 25 -14.75 -2.74 -9.81
CA ARG A 25 -13.48 -2.01 -9.88
C ARG A 25 -12.57 -2.70 -8.89
N ALA A 26 -11.63 -3.51 -9.39
CA ALA A 26 -10.48 -3.92 -8.62
C ALA A 26 -9.89 -2.63 -8.00
N GLN A 27 -9.85 -2.55 -6.67
CA GLN A 27 -9.26 -1.41 -5.98
C GLN A 27 -7.78 -1.35 -6.40
N ILE A 28 -7.47 -0.37 -7.25
CA ILE A 28 -6.09 -0.02 -7.61
C ILE A 28 -5.49 0.55 -6.32
N SER A 29 -4.72 -0.26 -5.60
CA SER A 29 -3.94 0.22 -4.46
C SER A 29 -2.79 1.07 -4.97
N ASP A 30 -2.61 2.28 -4.45
CA ASP A 30 -1.49 3.14 -4.85
C ASP A 30 -0.14 2.42 -4.61
N PRO A 31 0.86 2.60 -5.49
CA PRO A 31 2.19 2.05 -5.28
C PRO A 31 2.79 2.52 -3.95
N VAL A 32 3.28 1.57 -3.15
CA VAL A 32 3.94 1.84 -1.88
C VAL A 32 5.42 2.09 -2.14
N PRO A 33 5.97 3.28 -1.85
CA PRO A 33 7.37 3.59 -2.09
C PRO A 33 8.27 3.01 -0.99
N TYR A 34 9.38 2.41 -1.42
CA TYR A 34 10.41 1.76 -0.62
C TYR A 34 11.75 2.45 -0.77
N ARG A 35 12.47 2.60 0.34
CA ARG A 35 13.82 3.17 0.37
C ARG A 35 14.82 2.09 0.74
N MET A 36 15.95 2.09 0.03
CA MET A 36 17.08 1.22 0.33
C MET A 36 17.66 1.59 1.70
N ALA A 37 17.85 0.60 2.55
CA ALA A 37 18.47 0.71 3.86
C ALA A 37 20.00 0.46 3.77
N PRO A 38 20.80 0.83 4.80
CA PRO A 38 22.25 0.68 4.77
C PRO A 38 22.80 -0.74 4.53
N GLY A 39 21.98 -1.78 4.69
CA GLY A 39 22.35 -3.16 4.41
C GLY A 39 22.28 -3.55 2.92
N SER A 40 21.75 -2.68 2.07
CA SER A 40 21.69 -2.91 0.63
C SER A 40 23.04 -2.75 -0.01
N VAL A 41 23.49 -3.79 -0.70
CA VAL A 41 24.81 -3.84 -1.33
C VAL A 41 24.71 -4.47 -2.71
N GLN A 42 25.57 -4.02 -3.61
CA GLN A 42 25.85 -4.66 -4.87
C GLN A 42 27.21 -5.32 -4.73
N GLU A 43 27.26 -6.61 -5.02
CA GLU A 43 28.48 -7.39 -4.96
C GLU A 43 28.71 -8.08 -6.30
N TYR A 44 29.94 -8.02 -6.77
CA TYR A 44 30.39 -8.79 -7.91
C TYR A 44 31.56 -9.67 -7.48
N GLY A 45 31.42 -10.97 -7.69
CA GLY A 45 32.43 -11.91 -7.21
C GLY A 45 32.21 -13.34 -7.65
N CYS A 46 33.03 -14.21 -7.08
CA CYS A 46 32.91 -15.65 -7.28
C CYS A 46 32.17 -16.29 -6.11
N PHE A 47 30.96 -16.78 -6.36
CA PHE A 47 30.17 -17.52 -5.38
C PHE A 47 30.25 -19.02 -5.74
N GLY A 48 30.42 -19.91 -4.76
CA GLY A 48 31.06 -21.25 -4.89
C GLY A 48 30.76 -22.07 -6.16
N PRO A 49 31.72 -22.84 -6.74
CA PRO A 49 32.87 -23.55 -6.13
C PRO A 49 34.26 -22.87 -6.27
N CYS A 50 34.33 -21.65 -6.80
CA CYS A 50 35.59 -21.09 -7.31
C CYS A 50 36.42 -20.29 -6.27
N ALA A 51 35.87 -20.02 -5.08
CA ALA A 51 36.56 -19.50 -3.88
C ALA A 51 37.49 -18.28 -4.10
N CYS A 52 37.19 -17.39 -5.04
CA CYS A 52 37.88 -16.11 -5.19
C CYS A 52 37.21 -15.04 -4.31
N ALA A 53 37.97 -14.01 -3.92
CA ALA A 53 37.43 -12.89 -3.14
C ALA A 53 36.30 -12.16 -3.89
N VAL A 54 35.37 -11.56 -3.13
CA VAL A 54 34.47 -10.51 -3.66
C VAL A 54 35.36 -9.45 -4.29
N ILE A 55 35.14 -9.20 -5.58
CA ILE A 55 36.03 -8.38 -6.40
C ILE A 55 35.62 -6.92 -6.23
N ILE A 56 34.30 -6.65 -6.25
CA ILE A 56 33.73 -5.31 -6.11
C ILE A 56 32.53 -5.41 -5.18
N SER A 57 32.46 -4.51 -4.20
CA SER A 57 31.30 -4.35 -3.32
C SER A 57 31.04 -2.87 -3.10
N GLY A 58 29.78 -2.45 -3.24
CA GLY A 58 29.38 -1.06 -3.07
C GLY A 58 27.98 -0.95 -2.45
N PRO A 59 27.74 0.04 -1.58
CA PRO A 59 26.42 0.27 -1.03
C PRO A 59 25.45 0.66 -2.15
N VAL A 60 24.23 0.16 -2.07
CA VAL A 60 23.14 0.51 -2.99
C VAL A 60 22.21 1.47 -2.28
N THR A 61 22.03 2.65 -2.87
CA THR A 61 21.08 3.65 -2.38
C THR A 61 20.01 3.92 -3.43
N GLY A 62 18.90 4.52 -3.02
CA GLY A 62 17.80 4.86 -3.91
C GLY A 62 16.46 4.33 -3.43
N SER A 63 15.55 4.14 -4.38
CA SER A 63 14.17 3.75 -4.10
C SER A 63 13.56 2.92 -5.22
N PHE A 64 12.43 2.30 -4.90
CA PHE A 64 11.50 1.69 -5.83
C PHE A 64 10.09 1.78 -5.23
N ALA A 65 9.06 1.34 -5.95
CA ALA A 65 7.72 1.19 -5.41
C ALA A 65 7.16 -0.21 -5.63
N LEU A 66 6.43 -0.74 -4.65
CA LEU A 66 5.65 -1.96 -4.78
C LEU A 66 4.20 -1.65 -5.11
N TYR A 67 3.73 -2.24 -6.19
CA TYR A 67 2.32 -2.23 -6.58
C TYR A 67 1.77 -3.65 -6.48
N ARG A 68 0.81 -3.89 -5.57
CA ARG A 68 0.21 -5.22 -5.41
C ARG A 68 -0.65 -5.54 -6.63
N THR A 69 -0.29 -6.59 -7.36
CA THR A 69 -0.95 -6.97 -8.61
C THR A 69 -2.08 -7.98 -8.38
N SER A 70 -1.88 -8.93 -7.48
CA SER A 70 -2.87 -9.95 -7.13
C SER A 70 -2.56 -10.61 -5.79
N VAL A 71 -3.53 -11.37 -5.28
CA VAL A 71 -3.37 -12.25 -4.12
C VAL A 71 -4.02 -13.58 -4.47
N ASP A 72 -3.31 -14.67 -4.25
CA ASP A 72 -3.82 -16.03 -4.32
C ASP A 72 -3.74 -16.70 -2.93
N PRO A 73 -4.26 -17.94 -2.74
CA PRO A 73 -4.26 -18.58 -1.42
C PRO A 73 -2.88 -18.79 -0.78
N LEU A 74 -1.82 -18.80 -1.59
CA LEU A 74 -0.46 -19.07 -1.14
C LEU A 74 0.40 -17.80 -1.12
N TYR A 75 0.25 -16.91 -2.11
CA TYR A 75 1.15 -15.78 -2.33
C TYR A 75 0.41 -14.46 -2.56
N SER A 76 1.05 -13.39 -2.09
CA SER A 76 0.78 -12.03 -2.54
C SER A 76 1.79 -11.66 -3.61
N HIS A 77 1.30 -11.15 -4.75
CA HIS A 77 2.11 -10.77 -5.90
C HIS A 77 2.21 -9.26 -6.03
N TYR A 78 3.41 -8.78 -6.34
CA TYR A 78 3.70 -7.36 -6.51
C TYR A 78 4.55 -7.12 -7.76
N ALA A 79 4.31 -5.99 -8.41
CA ALA A 79 5.24 -5.40 -9.35
C ALA A 79 6.17 -4.43 -8.60
N LEU A 80 7.47 -4.50 -8.90
CA LEU A 80 8.42 -3.44 -8.59
C LEU A 80 8.45 -2.47 -9.77
N ILE A 81 8.17 -1.21 -9.49
CA ILE A 81 8.19 -0.11 -10.46
C ILE A 81 9.04 1.04 -9.92
N ASP A 82 9.34 2.01 -10.78
CA ASP A 82 10.10 3.22 -10.43
C ASP A 82 11.44 2.91 -9.75
N ILE A 83 12.09 1.83 -10.17
CA ILE A 83 13.42 1.45 -9.69
C ILE A 83 14.40 2.55 -10.13
N ASN A 84 15.01 3.20 -9.15
CA ASN A 84 16.06 4.18 -9.34
C ASN A 84 17.12 3.98 -8.25
N TRP A 85 18.11 3.16 -8.57
CA TRP A 85 19.18 2.79 -7.66
C TRP A 85 20.51 3.35 -8.13
N THR A 86 21.36 3.69 -7.16
CA THR A 86 22.73 4.12 -7.39
C THR A 86 23.66 3.27 -6.56
N TYR A 87 24.78 2.89 -7.14
CA TYR A 87 25.79 2.09 -6.45
C TYR A 87 27.19 2.41 -6.99
N ALA A 88 28.17 2.27 -6.10
CA ALA A 88 29.56 2.44 -6.46
C ALA A 88 30.08 1.19 -7.18
N THR A 89 30.86 1.39 -8.24
CA THR A 89 31.52 0.34 -9.01
C THR A 89 33.01 0.66 -9.15
N GLY A 90 33.85 -0.37 -9.23
CA GLY A 90 35.31 -0.22 -9.39
C GLY A 90 36.10 -0.55 -8.12
N ASP A 91 37.43 -0.45 -8.24
CA ASP A 91 38.39 -0.83 -7.21
C ASP A 91 38.96 0.41 -6.48
N THR A 92 39.71 0.17 -5.40
CA THR A 92 40.32 1.21 -4.58
C THR A 92 41.15 2.19 -5.42
N GLY A 93 40.67 3.43 -5.56
CA GLY A 93 41.32 4.50 -6.34
C GLY A 93 40.67 4.82 -7.69
N THR A 94 39.68 4.05 -8.15
CA THR A 94 38.91 4.30 -9.38
C THR A 94 37.44 3.96 -9.18
N GLU A 95 36.76 4.66 -8.26
CA GLU A 95 35.32 4.49 -8.01
C GLU A 95 34.48 5.28 -9.03
N PHE A 96 33.49 4.61 -9.59
CA PHE A 96 32.48 5.19 -10.47
C PHE A 96 31.10 4.99 -9.86
N THR A 97 30.15 5.87 -10.19
CA THR A 97 28.75 5.69 -9.80
C THR A 97 27.99 5.13 -10.99
N ALA A 98 27.39 3.96 -10.83
CA ALA A 98 26.46 3.39 -11.79
C ALA A 98 25.03 3.62 -11.33
N HIS A 99 24.13 3.71 -12.31
CA HIS A 99 22.68 3.83 -12.08
C HIS A 99 21.98 2.56 -12.59
N ALA A 100 21.11 1.98 -11.76
CA ALA A 100 20.24 0.89 -12.17
C ALA A 100 18.79 1.38 -12.18
N THR A 101 18.14 1.18 -13.32
CA THR A 101 16.71 1.49 -13.51
C THR A 101 15.99 0.29 -14.09
N GLY A 102 14.67 0.19 -13.91
CA GLY A 102 13.94 -0.92 -14.51
C GLY A 102 12.69 -1.29 -13.74
N ARG A 103 12.38 -2.59 -13.76
CA ARG A 103 11.18 -3.15 -13.14
C ARG A 103 11.47 -4.52 -12.55
N GLY A 104 10.52 -5.06 -11.81
CA GLY A 104 10.65 -6.41 -11.28
C GLY A 104 9.34 -6.97 -10.78
N THR A 105 9.41 -8.15 -10.19
CA THR A 105 8.32 -8.75 -9.42
C THR A 105 8.79 -9.13 -8.03
N TYR A 106 7.87 -9.11 -7.08
CA TYR A 106 8.08 -9.65 -5.74
C TYR A 106 6.89 -10.51 -5.36
N ASP A 107 7.17 -11.74 -4.98
CA ASP A 107 6.19 -12.68 -4.46
C ASP A 107 6.54 -12.99 -3.01
N ILE A 108 5.56 -12.96 -2.12
CA ILE A 108 5.74 -13.33 -0.71
C ILE A 108 4.51 -14.07 -0.19
N GLY A 109 4.74 -15.16 0.53
CA GLY A 109 3.68 -16.00 1.08
C GLY A 109 4.14 -17.43 1.32
N GLY A 110 3.21 -18.35 1.48
CA GLY A 110 3.47 -19.76 1.74
C GLY A 110 2.58 -20.31 2.85
N GLU A 111 2.26 -21.60 2.77
CA GLU A 111 1.33 -22.27 3.70
C GLU A 111 2.01 -22.70 5.01
N VAL A 112 3.22 -23.25 4.92
CA VAL A 112 3.94 -23.83 6.05
C VAL A 112 5.05 -22.89 6.56
N ALA A 113 5.75 -22.25 5.63
CA ALA A 113 6.78 -21.25 5.90
C ALA A 113 6.62 -20.11 4.91
N THR A 114 6.85 -18.88 5.37
CA THR A 114 6.84 -17.71 4.49
C THR A 114 8.10 -17.71 3.64
N MET A 115 7.90 -17.84 2.34
CA MET A 115 8.89 -17.78 1.28
C MET A 115 8.71 -16.48 0.51
N GLN A 116 9.78 -16.08 -0.17
CA GLN A 116 9.80 -14.92 -1.04
C GLN A 116 10.58 -15.20 -2.31
N ARG A 117 10.23 -14.49 -3.40
CA ARG A 117 11.02 -14.43 -4.62
C ARG A 117 11.00 -13.01 -5.17
N MET A 118 12.16 -12.50 -5.55
CA MET A 118 12.30 -11.23 -6.26
C MET A 118 12.96 -11.48 -7.61
N THR A 119 12.35 -10.94 -8.67
CA THR A 119 12.96 -10.88 -10.00
C THR A 119 13.11 -9.44 -10.42
N LEU A 120 14.20 -9.10 -11.09
CA LEU A 120 14.50 -7.72 -11.52
C LEU A 120 15.01 -7.74 -12.97
N ASP A 121 14.40 -6.92 -13.82
CA ASP A 121 14.91 -6.58 -15.13
C ASP A 121 15.48 -5.16 -15.07
N LEU A 122 16.80 -5.04 -14.95
CA LEU A 122 17.51 -3.78 -14.72
C LEU A 122 18.28 -3.36 -15.96
N LEU A 123 18.14 -2.10 -16.36
CA LEU A 123 19.07 -1.41 -17.25
C LEU A 123 20.16 -0.76 -16.41
N ILE A 124 21.41 -1.18 -16.63
CA ILE A 124 22.57 -0.65 -15.92
C ILE A 124 23.23 0.43 -16.79
N ASP A 125 23.33 1.64 -16.26
CA ASP A 125 24.07 2.76 -16.83
C ASP A 125 25.38 2.94 -16.05
N ASP A 126 26.44 2.28 -16.52
CA ASP A 126 27.81 2.40 -16.00
C ASP A 126 28.60 3.34 -16.93
N PRO A 127 29.26 4.40 -16.42
CA PRO A 127 30.02 5.34 -17.25
C PRO A 127 31.09 4.71 -18.16
N ARG A 128 31.51 3.47 -17.86
CA ARG A 128 32.56 2.74 -18.57
C ARG A 128 32.03 1.84 -19.67
N LEU A 129 30.73 1.55 -19.69
CA LEU A 129 30.11 0.55 -20.57
C LEU A 129 28.81 1.09 -21.17
N PRO A 130 28.44 0.74 -22.41
CA PRO A 130 27.12 1.05 -22.94
C PRO A 130 26.03 0.45 -22.04
N PRO A 131 24.84 1.09 -21.91
CA PRO A 131 23.78 0.53 -21.09
C PRO A 131 23.33 -0.85 -21.59
N PHE A 132 23.23 -1.82 -20.68
CA PHE A 132 22.80 -3.19 -21.01
C PHE A 132 21.73 -3.69 -20.02
N PRO A 133 20.70 -4.41 -20.52
CA PRO A 133 19.71 -5.03 -19.65
C PRO A 133 20.29 -6.26 -18.96
N GLN A 134 19.92 -6.46 -17.70
CA GLN A 134 20.31 -7.57 -16.85
C GLN A 134 19.09 -8.13 -16.14
N HIS A 135 19.02 -9.45 -16.02
CA HIS A 135 17.95 -10.15 -15.30
C HIS A 135 18.51 -10.77 -14.03
N TYR A 136 17.99 -10.35 -12.87
CA TYR A 136 18.33 -10.89 -11.57
C TYR A 136 17.15 -11.69 -11.01
N ASP A 137 17.46 -12.79 -10.33
CA ASP A 137 16.45 -13.65 -9.69
C ASP A 137 16.99 -14.18 -8.38
N SER A 138 16.22 -14.05 -7.30
CA SER A 138 16.57 -14.66 -6.00
C SER A 138 16.32 -16.17 -5.98
N GLY A 139 15.49 -16.67 -6.89
CA GLY A 139 14.78 -17.93 -6.67
C GLY A 139 13.81 -17.85 -5.49
N LEU A 140 13.16 -18.96 -5.19
CA LEU A 140 12.26 -19.04 -4.03
C LEU A 140 13.08 -19.32 -2.76
N VAL A 141 13.18 -18.33 -1.89
CA VAL A 141 14.02 -18.37 -0.67
C VAL A 141 13.19 -18.05 0.58
N PRO A 142 13.61 -18.47 1.78
CA PRO A 142 12.95 -18.05 3.01
C PRO A 142 12.97 -16.52 3.21
N VAL A 143 12.00 -16.02 3.96
CA VAL A 143 11.97 -14.61 4.36
C VAL A 143 13.02 -14.32 5.43
N HIS A 144 13.84 -13.28 5.22
CA HIS A 144 14.87 -12.84 6.18
C HIS A 144 14.48 -11.57 6.97
N ALA A 145 13.36 -10.92 6.64
CA ALA A 145 12.85 -9.74 7.33
C ALA A 145 11.31 -9.77 7.42
N THR A 146 10.73 -9.31 8.53
CA THR A 146 9.27 -9.22 8.66
C THR A 146 8.70 -8.19 7.70
N PHE A 147 7.85 -8.65 6.78
CA PHE A 147 7.14 -7.79 5.83
C PHE A 147 6.30 -6.74 6.59
N PRO A 148 6.31 -5.44 6.20
CA PRO A 148 6.73 -4.92 4.90
C PRO A 148 8.23 -4.61 4.77
N ALA A 149 9.10 -4.95 5.72
CA ALA A 149 10.53 -4.89 5.45
C ALA A 149 10.93 -6.00 4.46
N ILE A 150 11.88 -5.70 3.58
CA ILE A 150 12.42 -6.62 2.57
C ILE A 150 13.91 -6.81 2.85
N ASP A 151 14.35 -8.06 2.83
CA ASP A 151 15.77 -8.46 2.80
C ASP A 151 15.86 -9.71 1.91
N VAL A 152 16.37 -9.53 0.70
CA VAL A 152 16.48 -10.59 -0.32
C VAL A 152 17.71 -10.35 -1.19
N GLU A 153 18.43 -11.42 -1.50
CA GLU A 153 19.53 -11.43 -2.45
C GLU A 153 19.02 -11.88 -3.81
N THR A 154 19.34 -11.11 -4.85
CA THR A 154 18.97 -11.42 -6.23
C THR A 154 20.23 -11.63 -7.06
N HIS A 155 20.22 -12.64 -7.92
CA HIS A 155 21.43 -13.15 -8.57
C HIS A 155 21.35 -13.01 -10.09
N LEU A 156 22.42 -12.51 -10.70
CA LEU A 156 22.68 -12.55 -12.14
C LEU A 156 23.84 -13.51 -12.39
N LYS A 157 23.49 -14.73 -12.78
CA LYS A 157 24.49 -15.76 -13.13
C LYS A 157 25.20 -15.37 -14.42
N ILE A 158 26.47 -15.01 -14.31
CA ILE A 158 27.31 -14.65 -15.46
C ILE A 158 27.95 -15.90 -16.05
N ASP A 159 28.50 -16.76 -15.19
CA ASP A 159 29.00 -18.08 -15.54
C ASP A 159 28.91 -19.04 -14.34
N SER A 160 29.57 -20.20 -14.42
CA SER A 160 29.55 -21.19 -13.35
C SER A 160 30.24 -20.76 -12.05
N CYS A 161 31.03 -19.69 -12.09
CA CYS A 161 31.80 -19.18 -10.96
C CYS A 161 31.33 -17.81 -10.51
N ARG A 162 30.95 -16.93 -11.44
CA ARG A 162 30.74 -15.51 -11.18
C ARG A 162 29.27 -15.16 -11.17
N ASP A 163 28.93 -14.38 -10.16
CA ASP A 163 27.60 -13.83 -9.95
C ASP A 163 27.72 -12.33 -9.72
N SER A 164 26.69 -11.60 -10.16
CA SER A 164 26.43 -10.25 -9.68
C SER A 164 25.23 -10.35 -8.78
N VAL A 165 25.36 -9.85 -7.56
CA VAL A 165 24.34 -9.96 -6.53
C VAL A 165 23.88 -8.57 -6.14
N PHE A 166 22.57 -8.35 -6.17
CA PHE A 166 21.94 -7.23 -5.48
C PHE A 166 21.26 -7.76 -4.23
N ARG A 167 21.77 -7.37 -3.06
CA ARG A 167 21.04 -7.51 -1.80
C ARG A 167 20.13 -6.31 -1.62
N VAL A 168 18.82 -6.54 -1.67
CA VAL A 168 17.79 -5.52 -1.53
C VAL A 168 17.31 -5.54 -0.08
N VAL A 169 17.84 -4.62 0.74
CA VAL A 169 17.35 -4.35 2.09
C VAL A 169 16.55 -3.05 2.05
N ALA A 170 15.23 -3.12 2.21
CA ALA A 170 14.38 -1.94 2.04
C ALA A 170 13.21 -1.92 3.01
N LYS A 171 12.73 -0.71 3.29
CA LYS A 171 11.50 -0.49 4.06
C LYS A 171 10.64 0.57 3.36
N PRO A 172 9.32 0.52 3.54
CA PRO A 172 8.44 1.59 3.08
C PRO A 172 8.87 2.95 3.65
N PHE A 173 8.72 4.04 2.87
CA PHE A 173 9.02 5.41 3.33
C PHE A 173 7.94 6.40 2.85
N GLY A 174 7.89 7.59 3.46
CA GLY A 174 6.89 8.60 3.11
C GLY A 174 5.48 8.30 3.63
N ALA A 175 4.49 9.10 3.23
CA ALA A 175 3.09 8.98 3.71
C ALA A 175 2.38 7.68 3.26
N ALA A 176 3.03 6.91 2.37
CA ALA A 176 2.61 5.60 1.90
C ALA A 176 3.38 4.45 2.58
N ALA A 177 4.24 4.73 3.58
CA ALA A 177 4.91 3.73 4.43
C ALA A 177 3.98 2.95 5.36
N VAL A 178 2.68 3.00 5.10
CA VAL A 178 1.67 2.35 5.91
C VAL A 178 1.66 0.88 5.51
N GLU A 179 1.72 0.00 6.51
CA GLU A 179 1.74 -1.45 6.31
C GLU A 179 0.62 -1.92 5.37
N PRO A 180 0.82 -3.05 4.65
CA PRO A 180 -0.20 -3.65 3.81
C PRO A 180 -1.31 -4.22 4.70
N GLY A 181 -2.24 -3.35 5.04
CA GLY A 181 -3.37 -3.55 5.93
C GLY A 181 -4.25 -2.30 6.01
N TRP A 182 -3.66 -1.13 5.76
CA TRP A 182 -4.37 0.14 5.75
C TRP A 182 -5.14 0.36 4.46
N SER A 183 -6.46 0.38 4.59
CA SER A 183 -7.40 0.43 3.45
C SER A 183 -7.51 1.78 2.73
N GLY A 184 -6.72 2.79 3.12
CA GLY A 184 -6.99 4.18 2.72
C GLY A 184 -7.93 4.92 3.67
N ARG A 185 -8.66 4.18 4.52
CA ARG A 185 -9.69 4.69 5.43
C ARG A 185 -9.23 4.66 6.87
N LEU A 186 -9.61 5.68 7.63
CA LEU A 186 -9.40 5.72 9.08
C LEU A 186 -10.53 4.96 9.80
N ILE A 187 -11.75 5.00 9.27
CA ILE A 187 -12.88 4.24 9.82
C ILE A 187 -13.06 2.95 9.03
N ARG A 188 -12.75 1.81 9.67
CA ARG A 188 -12.78 0.48 9.07
C ARG A 188 -14.14 -0.18 9.15
N ALA A 189 -14.83 0.00 10.28
CA ALA A 189 -16.15 -0.55 10.52
C ALA A 189 -16.89 0.29 11.55
N THR A 190 -18.22 0.33 11.41
CA THR A 190 -19.15 0.89 12.39
C THR A 190 -20.18 -0.20 12.66
N THR A 191 -20.24 -0.70 13.89
CA THR A 191 -21.13 -1.80 14.25
C THR A 191 -21.82 -1.57 15.59
N PRO A 192 -23.17 -1.73 15.66
CA PRO A 192 -24.09 -1.87 14.53
C PRO A 192 -24.34 -0.53 13.82
N ASN A 193 -24.48 -0.54 12.49
CA ASN A 193 -24.99 0.61 11.74
C ASN A 193 -26.10 0.12 10.78
N PRO A 194 -27.38 0.47 11.00
CA PRO A 194 -27.89 1.45 11.98
C PRO A 194 -27.77 1.03 13.45
N LEU A 195 -27.52 1.98 14.35
CA LEU A 195 -27.47 1.76 15.80
C LEU A 195 -28.80 2.07 16.49
N ARG A 196 -29.04 1.49 17.67
CA ARG A 196 -30.16 1.84 18.57
C ARG A 196 -29.66 2.58 19.81
N SER A 197 -28.74 1.96 20.54
CA SER A 197 -28.18 2.50 21.78
C SER A 197 -26.74 2.94 21.59
N GLU A 198 -25.87 2.02 21.21
CA GLU A 198 -24.42 2.20 21.20
C GLU A 198 -23.81 1.85 19.84
N LEU A 199 -22.57 2.25 19.65
CA LEU A 199 -21.82 2.00 18.43
C LEU A 199 -20.36 1.73 18.77
N ASP A 200 -19.85 0.61 18.27
CA ASP A 200 -18.42 0.33 18.23
C ASP A 200 -17.87 0.77 16.86
N ILE A 201 -16.74 1.47 16.92
CA ILE A 201 -16.05 2.04 15.77
C ILE A 201 -14.66 1.42 15.74
N LEU A 202 -14.35 0.76 14.63
CA LEU A 202 -13.01 0.27 14.37
C LEU A 202 -12.22 1.37 13.63
N PHE A 203 -11.33 2.04 14.34
CA PHE A 203 -10.46 3.09 13.84
C PHE A 203 -9.06 2.53 13.53
N GLU A 204 -8.42 2.96 12.45
CA GLU A 204 -7.06 2.56 12.09
C GLU A 204 -6.14 3.78 11.97
N ALA A 205 -5.17 3.88 12.87
CA ALA A 205 -4.13 4.89 12.83
C ALA A 205 -2.99 4.44 11.90
N PRO A 206 -2.69 5.16 10.80
CA PRO A 206 -1.65 4.76 9.85
C PRO A 206 -0.22 4.84 10.42
N ALA A 207 -0.02 5.67 11.43
CA ALA A 207 1.25 5.85 12.13
C ALA A 207 0.98 6.25 13.59
N ALA A 208 1.98 6.09 14.45
CA ALA A 208 1.90 6.63 15.80
C ALA A 208 1.90 8.16 15.77
N GLY A 209 1.05 8.78 16.56
CA GLY A 209 0.91 10.23 16.64
C GLY A 209 -0.45 10.67 17.16
N HIS A 210 -0.66 11.99 17.16
CA HIS A 210 -1.93 12.58 17.53
C HIS A 210 -3.06 12.20 16.57
N ALA A 211 -4.17 11.68 17.12
CA ALA A 211 -5.38 11.35 16.40
C ALA A 211 -6.62 11.95 17.09
N ARG A 212 -7.66 12.22 16.30
CA ARG A 212 -8.94 12.74 16.78
C ARG A 212 -10.08 11.99 16.09
N VAL A 213 -11.12 11.62 16.85
CA VAL A 213 -12.35 11.03 16.33
C VAL A 213 -13.56 11.65 17.03
N GLU A 214 -14.45 12.24 16.25
CA GLU A 214 -15.63 12.97 16.73
C GLU A 214 -16.91 12.51 16.02
N ILE A 215 -18.04 12.66 16.71
CA ILE A 215 -19.38 12.45 16.14
C ILE A 215 -20.06 13.81 15.96
N MET A 216 -20.59 14.05 14.76
CA MET A 216 -21.19 15.30 14.32
C MET A 216 -22.65 15.08 13.91
N ASP A 217 -23.51 16.06 14.17
CA ASP A 217 -24.88 16.08 13.65
C ASP A 217 -24.97 16.71 12.25
N LEU A 218 -26.18 16.68 11.66
CA LEU A 218 -26.50 17.29 10.36
C LEU A 218 -26.21 18.81 10.26
N HIS A 219 -26.08 19.49 11.39
CA HIS A 219 -25.79 20.93 11.45
C HIS A 219 -24.29 21.19 11.67
N GLY A 220 -23.45 20.15 11.65
CA GLY A 220 -22.02 20.26 11.94
C GLY A 220 -21.71 20.52 13.42
N ARG A 221 -22.66 20.26 14.33
CA ARG A 221 -22.40 20.37 15.77
C ARG A 221 -21.81 19.08 16.29
N ARG A 222 -20.76 19.20 17.09
CA ARG A 222 -20.14 18.07 17.79
C ARG A 222 -21.05 17.52 18.85
N VAL A 223 -21.41 16.25 18.70
CA VAL A 223 -22.24 15.46 19.62
C VAL A 223 -21.36 14.82 20.68
N ALA A 224 -20.26 14.17 20.26
CA ALA A 224 -19.32 13.49 21.15
C ALA A 224 -17.89 13.57 20.59
N SER A 225 -16.89 13.54 21.48
CA SER A 225 -15.49 13.30 21.14
C SER A 225 -15.11 11.94 21.73
N LEU A 226 -14.67 11.02 20.88
CA LEU A 226 -14.35 9.64 21.26
C LEU A 226 -12.85 9.44 21.44
N LEU A 227 -12.06 10.25 20.76
CA LEU A 227 -10.60 10.25 20.82
C LEU A 227 -10.10 11.67 20.52
N ASP A 228 -9.16 12.17 21.32
CA ASP A 228 -8.36 13.37 21.05
C ASP A 228 -7.04 13.22 21.82
N GLY A 229 -6.01 12.66 21.18
CA GLY A 229 -4.73 12.39 21.84
C GLY A 229 -3.78 11.50 21.04
N GLU A 230 -2.62 11.19 21.65
CA GLU A 230 -1.58 10.33 21.06
C GLU A 230 -2.00 8.86 21.03
N VAL A 231 -1.89 8.21 19.87
CA VAL A 231 -2.14 6.77 19.70
C VAL A 231 -0.97 6.10 19.00
N GLY A 232 -0.79 4.80 19.26
CA GLY A 232 0.10 3.96 18.45
C GLY A 232 -0.47 3.72 17.05
N ALA A 233 0.39 3.33 16.11
CA ALA A 233 -0.07 2.83 14.81
C ALA A 233 -0.90 1.55 14.98
N GLY A 234 -1.88 1.33 14.10
CA GLY A 234 -2.70 0.11 14.07
C GLY A 234 -4.18 0.34 14.41
N LEU A 235 -4.89 -0.76 14.68
CA LEU A 235 -6.32 -0.77 14.94
C LEU A 235 -6.64 -0.41 16.40
N HIS A 236 -7.64 0.45 16.57
CA HIS A 236 -8.19 0.88 17.84
C HIS A 236 -9.71 0.70 17.81
N SER A 237 -10.27 0.17 18.90
CA SER A 237 -11.71 0.11 19.08
C SER A 237 -12.15 1.29 19.92
N LEU A 238 -13.04 2.11 19.36
CA LEU A 238 -13.65 3.25 20.03
C LEU A 238 -15.12 2.93 20.27
N HIS A 239 -15.61 3.28 21.45
CA HIS A 239 -16.99 3.01 21.85
C HIS A 239 -17.76 4.31 22.04
N TRP A 240 -18.93 4.40 21.43
CA TRP A 240 -19.89 5.47 21.68
C TRP A 240 -21.15 4.91 22.33
N ASN A 241 -21.47 5.42 23.52
CA ASN A 241 -22.64 5.02 24.30
C ASN A 241 -23.97 5.63 23.82
N GLY A 242 -23.98 6.35 22.70
CA GLY A 242 -25.18 6.98 22.13
C GLY A 242 -25.58 8.32 22.76
N HIS A 243 -24.82 8.83 23.73
CA HIS A 243 -25.11 10.11 24.39
C HIS A 243 -24.19 11.22 23.90
N ASN A 244 -24.65 12.47 24.01
CA ASN A 244 -23.81 13.63 23.76
C ASN A 244 -22.89 13.93 24.95
N ALA A 245 -22.02 14.94 24.82
CA ALA A 245 -21.10 15.36 25.88
C ALA A 245 -21.77 15.78 27.21
N ALA A 246 -23.06 16.13 27.20
CA ALA A 246 -23.84 16.44 28.41
C ALA A 246 -24.60 15.23 28.98
N GLY A 247 -24.41 14.03 28.42
CA GLY A 247 -25.12 12.81 28.80
C GLY A 247 -26.55 12.71 28.25
N ALA A 248 -26.97 13.64 27.40
CA ALA A 248 -28.32 13.64 26.84
C ALA A 248 -28.42 12.78 25.57
N ASP A 249 -29.62 12.23 25.33
CA ASP A 249 -29.96 11.50 24.11
C ASP A 249 -30.05 12.49 22.92
N PRO A 250 -29.25 12.33 21.84
CA PRO A 250 -29.24 13.22 20.69
C PRO A 250 -30.41 13.01 19.71
N GLY A 251 -31.29 12.04 19.97
CA GLY A 251 -32.40 11.62 19.11
C GLY A 251 -31.99 10.66 17.99
N ALA A 252 -33.00 10.14 17.29
CA ALA A 252 -32.79 9.39 16.04
C ALA A 252 -32.44 10.34 14.90
N GLY A 253 -31.61 9.89 13.97
CA GLY A 253 -31.15 10.72 12.86
C GLY A 253 -29.89 10.19 12.18
N ILE A 254 -29.39 11.01 11.26
CA ILE A 254 -28.12 10.79 10.57
C ILE A 254 -27.04 11.57 11.31
N PHE A 255 -25.91 10.91 11.54
CA PHE A 255 -24.71 11.49 12.12
C PHE A 255 -23.50 11.15 11.25
N TRP A 256 -22.41 11.89 11.45
CA TRP A 256 -21.13 11.61 10.82
C TRP A 256 -20.08 11.37 11.88
N ILE A 257 -19.22 10.39 11.63
CA ILE A 257 -17.94 10.27 12.31
C ILE A 257 -16.93 11.03 11.48
N GLU A 258 -16.20 11.94 12.12
CA GLU A 258 -15.03 12.60 11.54
C GLU A 258 -13.79 12.10 12.25
N ALA A 259 -12.83 11.58 11.49
CA ALA A 259 -11.58 11.06 12.01
C ALA A 259 -10.39 11.76 11.37
N TRP A 260 -9.38 12.07 12.19
CA TRP A 260 -8.12 12.68 11.77
C TRP A 260 -6.95 11.89 12.35
N ALA A 261 -5.94 11.62 11.51
CA ALA A 261 -4.66 11.05 11.91
C ALA A 261 -3.55 11.53 10.97
N GLY A 262 -2.59 12.29 11.50
CA GLY A 262 -1.58 12.96 10.66
C GLY A 262 -2.22 13.91 9.65
N SER A 263 -1.93 13.73 8.35
CA SER A 263 -2.51 14.52 7.26
C SER A 263 -3.79 13.92 6.67
N ARG A 264 -4.33 12.85 7.27
CA ARG A 264 -5.48 12.12 6.75
C ARG A 264 -6.75 12.48 7.51
N THR A 265 -7.84 12.53 6.75
CA THR A 265 -9.19 12.73 7.26
C THR A 265 -10.11 11.70 6.63
N ASP A 266 -11.06 11.17 7.41
CA ASP A 266 -12.10 10.27 6.93
C ASP A 266 -13.46 10.68 7.50
N HIS A 267 -14.52 10.45 6.73
CA HIS A 267 -15.89 10.75 7.12
C HIS A 267 -16.77 9.52 6.90
N GLU A 268 -17.41 9.03 7.95
CA GLU A 268 -18.32 7.88 7.88
C GLU A 268 -19.71 8.26 8.35
N ARG A 269 -20.73 7.95 7.53
CA ARG A 269 -22.13 8.20 7.89
C ARG A 269 -22.69 7.07 8.74
N ILE A 270 -23.28 7.41 9.89
CA ILE A 270 -23.98 6.47 10.76
C ILE A 270 -25.45 6.87 10.92
N VAL A 271 -26.32 5.88 11.12
CA VAL A 271 -27.76 6.10 11.30
C VAL A 271 -28.18 5.60 12.68
N ARG A 272 -28.77 6.47 13.49
CA ARG A 272 -29.35 6.11 14.78
C ARG A 272 -30.86 6.00 14.69
N LEU A 273 -31.39 4.87 15.15
CA LEU A 273 -32.81 4.60 15.30
C LEU A 273 -33.28 4.94 16.72
N ARG A 274 -34.60 5.14 16.88
CA ARG A 274 -35.24 5.16 18.20
C ARG A 274 -35.41 3.75 18.75
#